data_AF-A0A820PBF6-F1
#
_entry.id   AF-A0A820PBF6-F1
#
_cell.length_a   1.000
_cell.length_b   1.000
_cell.length_c   1.000
_cell.angle_alpha   90.00
_cell.angle_beta   90.00
_cell.angle_gamma   90.00
#
_symmetry.space_group_name_H-M   'P 1'
#
loop_
_entity.id
_entity.type
_entity.pdbx_description
1 polymer ?
#
loop_
_entity_poly.entity_id
_entity_poly.type
_entity_poly.pdbx_seq_one_letter_code
_entity_poly.pdbx_strand_id
1 'polypeptide(L)'
;LYENETNWKYSTSTQWWSLLKKKLSANKQRSEALINSKESSMLNYYSAFNAIQAIIPKDAIIVSEGANTMDIGRTMLLNSKARHRLDAGTF
;
A
#
# COMPACT_ATOMS: atom_id res chain seq x y z
N LEU A 1 17.69 -4.94 -37.87
CA LEU A 1 18.12 -6.07 -37.01
C LEU A 1 17.58 -5.77 -35.61
N TYR A 2 16.31 -6.07 -35.35
CA TYR A 2 15.75 -5.92 -34.01
C TYR A 2 15.98 -7.25 -33.31
N GLU A 3 16.92 -7.25 -32.38
CA GLU A 3 17.24 -8.43 -31.57
C GLU A 3 16.00 -8.88 -30.80
N ASN A 4 15.81 -10.19 -30.79
CA ASN A 4 14.75 -10.90 -30.08
C ASN A 4 14.60 -10.36 -28.64
N GLU A 5 13.48 -9.69 -28.35
CA GLU A 5 13.02 -9.48 -26.99
C GLU A 5 12.81 -10.86 -26.36
N THR A 6 13.82 -11.34 -25.64
CA THR A 6 13.71 -12.60 -24.92
C THR A 6 12.54 -12.51 -23.96
N ASN A 7 11.63 -13.48 -24.00
CA ASN A 7 10.53 -13.66 -23.03
C ASN A 7 11.07 -14.06 -21.64
N TRP A 8 12.11 -13.38 -21.18
CA TRP A 8 12.73 -13.63 -19.90
C TRP A 8 11.70 -13.34 -18.80
N LYS A 9 11.49 -14.33 -17.93
CA LYS A 9 10.61 -14.22 -16.76
C LYS A 9 11.38 -14.65 -15.54
N TYR A 10 11.33 -13.83 -14.49
CA TYR A 10 11.86 -14.21 -13.20
C TYR A 10 11.02 -15.36 -12.61
N SER A 11 11.65 -16.49 -12.31
CA SER A 11 10.93 -17.66 -11.82
C SER A 11 10.17 -17.36 -10.52
N THR A 12 8.93 -17.84 -10.42
CA THR A 12 8.07 -17.68 -9.24
C THR A 12 8.43 -18.63 -8.09
N SER A 13 9.27 -19.65 -8.35
CA SER A 13 9.74 -20.62 -7.36
C SER A 13 10.98 -20.15 -6.58
N THR A 14 11.47 -18.93 -6.83
CA THR A 14 12.66 -18.42 -6.14
C THR A 14 12.38 -18.07 -4.68
N GLN A 15 13.44 -18.10 -3.86
CA GLN A 15 13.37 -17.70 -2.46
C GLN A 15 12.85 -16.26 -2.28
N TRP A 16 13.17 -15.35 -3.21
CA TRP A 16 12.73 -13.97 -3.16
C TRP A 16 11.20 -13.84 -3.13
N TRP A 17 10.48 -14.56 -3.98
CA TRP A 17 9.00 -14.54 -3.97
C TRP A 17 8.42 -15.08 -2.67
N SER A 18 9.04 -16.10 -2.09
CA SER A 18 8.63 -16.64 -0.79
C SER A 18 8.79 -15.60 0.33
N LEU A 19 9.96 -14.93 0.39
CA LEU A 19 10.23 -13.86 1.35
C LEU A 19 9.30 -12.67 1.17
N LEU A 20 9.05 -12.26 -0.07
CA LEU A 20 8.14 -11.17 -0.39
C LEU A 20 6.72 -11.48 0.10
N LYS A 21 6.18 -12.66 -0.23
CA LYS A 21 4.85 -13.10 0.23
C LYS A 21 4.76 -13.15 1.75
N LYS A 22 5.81 -13.63 2.42
CA LYS A 22 5.88 -13.63 3.90
C LYS A 22 5.81 -12.21 4.46
N LYS A 23 6.54 -11.25 3.88
CA LYS A 23 6.47 -9.85 4.31
C LYS A 23 5.13 -9.19 4.00
N LEU A 24 4.53 -9.49 2.85
CA LEU A 24 3.20 -9.02 2.49
C LEU A 24 2.16 -9.47 3.53
N SER A 25 2.18 -10.75 3.90
CA SER A 25 1.31 -11.31 4.93
C SER A 25 1.52 -10.65 6.30
N ALA A 26 2.78 -10.52 6.73
CA ALA A 26 3.10 -9.89 8.01
C ALA A 26 2.68 -8.41 8.07
N ASN A 27 2.88 -7.66 6.98
CA ASN A 27 2.45 -6.26 6.90
C ASN A 27 0.93 -6.14 6.94
N LYS A 28 0.21 -7.02 6.22
CA LYS A 28 -1.25 -7.07 6.25
C LYS A 28 -1.79 -7.34 7.66
N GLN A 29 -1.27 -8.35 8.35
CA GLN A 29 -1.66 -8.67 9.72
C GLN A 29 -1.41 -7.51 10.69
N ARG A 30 -0.28 -6.81 10.53
CA ARG A 30 0.02 -5.61 11.34
C ARG A 30 -1.00 -4.51 11.10
N SER A 31 -1.32 -4.19 9.85
CA SER A 31 -2.34 -3.18 9.53
C SER A 31 -3.70 -3.58 10.09
N GLU A 32 -4.11 -4.84 9.94
CA GLU A 32 -5.37 -5.36 10.49
C GLU A 32 -5.44 -5.24 12.02
N ALA A 33 -4.35 -5.51 12.74
CA ALA A 33 -4.30 -5.33 14.19
C ALA A 33 -4.50 -3.86 14.59
N LEU A 34 -3.90 -2.92 13.84
CA LEU A 34 -4.01 -1.48 14.12
C LEU A 34 -5.40 -0.92 13.77
N ILE A 35 -6.03 -1.41 12.70
CA ILE A 35 -7.42 -1.08 12.35
C ILE A 35 -8.37 -1.46 13.49
N ASN A 36 -8.16 -2.63 14.09
CA ASN A 36 -9.03 -3.19 15.12
C ASN A 36 -8.62 -2.80 16.55
N SER A 37 -7.57 -1.98 16.72
CA SER A 37 -7.11 -1.55 18.03
C SER A 37 -8.18 -0.73 18.75
N LYS A 38 -8.44 -1.09 20.01
CA LYS A 38 -9.39 -0.41 20.91
C LYS A 38 -8.69 0.41 22.00
N GLU A 39 -7.42 0.76 21.79
CA GLU A 39 -6.62 1.48 22.78
C GLU A 39 -7.14 2.89 23.09
N SER A 40 -8.00 3.46 22.24
CA SER A 40 -8.62 4.78 22.44
C SER A 40 -10.11 4.76 22.05
N SER A 41 -10.88 5.65 22.67
CA SER A 41 -12.28 5.93 22.29
C SER A 41 -12.41 6.78 21.02
N MET A 42 -11.29 7.32 20.52
CA MET A 42 -11.22 8.10 19.28
C MET A 42 -10.77 7.24 18.10
N LEU A 43 -11.13 7.65 16.87
CA LEU A 43 -10.65 7.04 15.64
C LEU A 43 -9.13 7.17 15.52
N ASN A 44 -8.47 6.12 15.04
CA ASN A 44 -7.06 6.13 14.70
C ASN A 44 -6.87 6.21 13.17
N TYR A 45 -5.65 6.51 12.71
CA TYR A 45 -5.37 6.65 11.29
C TYR A 45 -5.71 5.39 10.47
N TYR A 46 -5.44 4.21 11.01
CA TYR A 46 -5.68 2.95 10.31
C TYR A 46 -7.17 2.68 10.15
N SER A 47 -7.99 2.90 11.19
CA SER A 47 -9.44 2.73 11.10
C SER A 47 -10.07 3.76 10.16
N ALA A 48 -9.62 5.02 10.19
CA ALA A 48 -10.09 6.06 9.28
C ALA A 48 -9.73 5.75 7.81
N PHE A 49 -8.46 5.43 7.52
CA PHE A 49 -8.04 5.10 6.16
C PHE A 49 -8.64 3.80 5.64
N ASN A 50 -8.91 2.81 6.51
CA ASN A 50 -9.62 1.60 6.11
C ASN A 50 -11.04 1.91 5.61
N ALA A 51 -11.76 2.81 6.30
CA ALA A 51 -13.09 3.25 5.86
C ALA A 51 -13.01 3.99 4.50
N ILE A 52 -12.01 4.85 4.32
CA ILE A 52 -11.79 5.57 3.04
C ILE A 52 -11.46 4.57 1.92
N GLN A 53 -10.55 3.63 2.15
CA GLN A 53 -10.15 2.62 1.17
C GLN A 53 -11.33 1.76 0.69
N ALA A 54 -12.33 1.54 1.53
CA ALA A 54 -13.53 0.78 1.17
C ALA A 54 -14.43 1.50 0.15
N ILE A 55 -14.38 2.84 0.09
CA ILE A 55 -15.27 3.66 -0.74
C ILE A 55 -14.57 4.42 -1.86
N ILE A 56 -13.25 4.57 -1.79
CA ILE A 56 -12.50 5.37 -2.76
C ILE A 56 -12.57 4.74 -4.17
N PRO A 57 -12.84 5.52 -5.23
CA PRO A 57 -12.79 5.02 -6.61
C PRO A 57 -11.41 4.43 -6.95
N LYS A 58 -11.39 3.37 -7.77
CA LYS A 58 -10.13 2.73 -8.19
C LYS A 58 -9.21 3.67 -8.97
N ASP A 59 -9.75 4.70 -9.60
CA ASP A 59 -9.03 5.69 -10.38
C ASP A 59 -9.02 7.08 -9.74
N ALA A 60 -9.23 7.15 -8.42
CA ALA A 60 -9.05 8.38 -7.69
C ALA A 60 -7.60 8.89 -7.77
N ILE A 61 -7.45 10.20 -7.81
CA ILE A 61 -6.17 10.87 -7.51
C ILE A 61 -6.10 11.04 -6.00
N ILE A 62 -5.13 10.37 -5.37
CA ILE A 62 -4.86 10.49 -3.94
C ILE A 62 -3.88 11.64 -3.75
N VAL A 63 -4.32 12.71 -3.10
CA VAL A 63 -3.47 13.82 -2.67
C VAL A 63 -3.26 13.71 -1.16
N SER A 64 -2.03 13.64 -0.70
CA SER A 64 -1.73 13.46 0.72
C SER A 64 -0.59 14.36 1.20
N GLU A 65 -0.78 14.97 2.37
CA GLU A 65 0.23 15.77 3.06
C GLU A 65 0.25 15.41 4.56
N GLY A 66 1.09 16.10 5.33
CA GLY A 66 1.36 15.82 6.74
C GLY A 66 2.46 14.78 6.95
N ALA A 67 2.78 14.48 8.22
CA ALA A 67 3.76 13.45 8.57
C ALA A 67 3.07 12.08 8.69
N ASN A 68 2.59 11.73 9.89
CA ASN A 68 1.91 10.45 10.16
C ASN A 68 0.74 10.17 9.19
N THR A 69 -0.03 11.20 8.83
CA THR A 69 -1.14 11.07 7.88
C THR A 69 -0.68 10.58 6.51
N MET A 70 0.38 11.16 5.97
CA MET A 70 0.94 10.79 4.67
C MET A 70 1.57 9.40 4.72
N ASP A 71 2.39 9.13 5.73
CA ASP A 71 3.13 7.87 5.83
C ASP A 71 2.21 6.66 6.05
N ILE A 72 1.23 6.80 6.95
CA ILE A 72 0.22 5.75 7.16
C ILE A 72 -0.71 5.68 5.93
N GLY A 73 -1.05 6.82 5.34
CA GLY A 73 -1.84 6.89 4.11
C GLY A 73 -1.20 6.16 2.92
N ARG A 74 0.12 6.19 2.79
CA ARG A 74 0.88 5.42 1.77
C ARG A 74 0.77 3.91 1.97
N THR A 75 0.62 3.48 3.21
CA THR A 75 0.45 2.05 3.54
C THR A 75 -0.99 1.58 3.30
N MET A 76 -1.97 2.42 3.60
CA MET A 76 -3.38 2.04 3.62
C MET A 76 -4.14 2.33 2.33
N LEU A 77 -3.80 3.40 1.60
CA LEU A 77 -4.49 3.81 0.37
C LEU A 77 -3.75 3.30 -0.87
N LEU A 78 -4.35 2.33 -1.57
CA LEU A 78 -3.77 1.60 -2.69
C LEU A 78 -3.87 2.38 -4.01
N ASN A 79 -2.74 2.52 -4.71
CA ASN A 79 -2.71 3.05 -6.06
C ASN A 79 -2.99 1.95 -7.09
N SER A 80 -4.18 1.98 -7.70
CA SER A 80 -4.53 1.03 -8.76
C SER A 80 -4.05 1.45 -10.15
N LYS A 81 -3.69 2.73 -10.33
CA LYS A 81 -3.19 3.31 -11.59
C LYS A 81 -1.90 4.09 -11.36
N ALA A 82 -1.02 4.09 -12.36
CA ALA A 82 0.21 4.88 -12.34
C ALA A 82 -0.10 6.39 -12.33
N ARG A 83 0.72 7.19 -11.66
CA ARG A 83 0.57 8.67 -11.56
C ARG A 83 -0.75 9.14 -10.93
N HIS A 84 -1.33 8.33 -10.03
CA HIS A 84 -2.56 8.67 -9.29
C HIS A 84 -2.28 9.01 -7.81
N ARG A 85 -1.04 9.38 -7.48
CA ARG A 85 -0.65 9.85 -6.14
C ARG A 85 0.17 11.13 -6.25
N LEU A 86 -0.18 12.12 -5.46
CA LEU A 86 0.56 13.36 -5.28
C LEU A 86 0.79 13.55 -3.79
N ASP A 87 2.04 13.43 -3.36
CA ASP A 87 2.45 13.61 -1.96
C ASP A 87 3.39 14.81 -1.84
N ALA A 88 3.66 15.28 -0.61
CA ALA A 88 4.55 16.42 -0.33
C ALA A 88 6.00 16.25 -0.83
N GLY A 89 6.42 15.01 -1.15
CA GLY A 89 7.76 14.72 -1.66
C GLY A 89 8.87 14.76 -0.59
N THR A 90 8.49 14.77 0.69
CA THR A 90 9.41 14.78 1.84
C THR A 90 9.50 13.40 2.50
N PHE A 91 10.58 13.21 3.28
CA PHE A 91 10.86 12.02 4.10
C PHE A 91 10.83 12.37 5.58
#